data_AF-A0A529QN85-F1
#
_entry.id   AF-A0A529QN85-F1
#
_cell.length_a   1.000
_cell.length_b   1.000
_cell.length_c   1.000
_cell.angle_alpha   90.00
_cell.angle_beta   90.00
_cell.angle_gamma   90.00
#
_symmetry.space_group_name_H-M   'P 1'
#
loop_
_entity.id
_entity.type
_entity.pdbx_description
1 polymer ?
#
loop_
_entity_poly.entity_id
_entity_poly.type
_entity_poly.pdbx_seq_one_letter_code
_entity_poly.pdbx_strand_id
1 'polypeptide(L)' 'MARSGRIERRTDALSKERIIGAAIEILDSGGERGLTFRALAARLATGSGAIYWHVKDKDELL' A
#
# COMPACT_ATOMS: atom_id res chain seq x y z
N MET A 1 16.14 -28.55 -2.74
CA MET A 1 15.87 -27.75 -1.52
C MET A 1 15.99 -26.27 -1.87
N ALA A 2 14.89 -25.52 -1.79
CA ALA A 2 14.77 -24.16 -2.33
C ALA A 2 15.24 -23.09 -1.33
N ARG A 3 16.15 -22.18 -1.73
CA ARG A 3 16.47 -20.94 -1.00
C ARG A 3 16.96 -19.78 -1.89
N SER A 4 16.27 -19.48 -2.99
CA SER A 4 16.39 -18.14 -3.60
C SER A 4 15.11 -17.77 -4.35
N GLY A 5 14.23 -17.01 -3.71
CA GLY A 5 12.94 -16.62 -4.28
C GLY A 5 11.95 -16.01 -3.30
N ARG A 6 12.40 -15.60 -2.11
CA ARG A 6 11.52 -15.19 -0.99
C ARG A 6 11.56 -13.70 -0.66
N ILE A 7 12.47 -12.92 -1.26
CA ILE A 7 12.56 -11.46 -1.05
C ILE A 7 12.34 -10.69 -2.37
N GLU A 8 12.79 -11.21 -3.51
CA GLU A 8 12.59 -10.58 -4.84
C GLU A 8 11.13 -10.46 -5.31
N ARG A 9 10.21 -11.31 -4.82
CA ARG A 9 8.75 -11.24 -5.11
C ARG A 9 7.94 -10.51 -4.03
N ARG A 10 8.60 -10.01 -2.98
CA ARG A 10 7.94 -9.44 -1.80
C ARG A 10 7.51 -7.98 -2.01
N THR A 11 8.01 -7.37 -3.08
CA THR A 11 7.79 -5.99 -3.51
C THR A 11 7.68 -6.01 -5.03
N ASP A 12 6.62 -6.58 -5.59
CA ASP A 12 6.23 -6.20 -6.94
C ASP A 12 6.03 -4.67 -6.86
N ALA A 13 6.96 -3.90 -7.45
CA ALA A 13 7.41 -2.60 -6.95
C ALA A 13 6.28 -1.76 -6.32
N LEU A 14 6.42 -1.42 -5.04
CA LEU A 14 5.52 -0.46 -4.44
C LEU A 14 5.68 0.84 -5.24
N SER A 15 4.59 1.25 -5.88
CA SER A 15 4.55 2.44 -6.73
C SER A 15 3.43 3.34 -6.24
N LYS A 16 3.55 4.64 -6.48
CA LYS A 16 2.51 5.61 -6.13
C LYS A 16 1.16 5.22 -6.75
N GLU A 17 1.15 4.80 -8.02
CA GLU A 17 -0.06 4.34 -8.72
C GLU A 17 -0.74 3.16 -8.03
N ARG A 18 0.06 2.19 -7.55
CA ARG A 18 -0.47 1.02 -6.83
C ARG A 18 -1.07 1.40 -5.49
N ILE A 19 -0.46 2.37 -4.80
CA ILE A 19 -0.98 2.90 -3.53
C ILE A 19 -2.29 3.65 -3.77
N ILE A 20 -2.37 4.47 -4.83
CA ILE A 20 -3.59 5.18 -5.22
C ILE A 20 -4.70 4.17 -5.56
N GLY A 21 -4.40 3.13 -6.36
CA GLY A 21 -5.38 2.09 -6.67
C GLY A 21 -5.93 1.40 -5.41
N ALA A 22 -5.05 1.05 -4.47
CA ALA A 22 -5.50 0.48 -3.19
C ALA A 22 -6.29 1.49 -2.33
N ALA A 23 -5.96 2.79 -2.39
CA ALA A 23 -6.69 3.83 -1.68
C ALA A 23 -8.13 3.97 -2.22
N ILE A 24 -8.30 3.96 -3.54
CA ILE A 24 -9.61 3.98 -4.21
C ILE A 24 -10.47 2.81 -3.72
N GLU A 25 -9.94 1.58 -3.76
CA GLU A 25 -10.70 0.40 -3.32
C GLU A 25 -11.13 0.47 -1.85
N ILE A 26 -10.29 1.07 -0.99
CA ILE A 26 -10.61 1.29 0.43
C ILE A 26 -11.70 2.36 0.57
N LEU A 27 -11.61 3.45 -0.21
CA LEU A 27 -12.61 4.52 -0.23
C LEU A 27 -13.97 4.00 -0.71
N ASP A 28 -13.99 3.18 -1.76
CA ASP A 28 -15.22 2.58 -2.29
C ASP A 28 -15.91 1.66 -1.26
N SER A 29 -15.12 0.98 -0.42
CA SER A 29 -15.65 0.00 0.55
C SER A 29 -16.01 0.62 1.90
N GLY A 30 -15.26 1.61 2.36
CA GLY A 30 -15.34 2.13 3.74
C GLY A 30 -15.40 3.65 3.86
N GLY A 31 -15.43 4.36 2.74
CA GLY A 31 -15.32 5.81 2.68
C GLY A 31 -14.01 6.33 3.26
N GLU A 32 -13.94 7.65 3.42
CA GLU A 32 -12.74 8.33 3.89
C GLU A 32 -12.27 7.87 5.29
N ARG A 33 -13.20 7.46 6.17
CA ARG A 33 -12.87 6.92 7.50
C ARG A 33 -12.14 5.58 7.44
N GLY A 34 -12.36 4.80 6.38
CA GLY A 34 -11.66 3.55 6.13
C GLY A 34 -10.23 3.75 5.62
N LEU A 35 -9.97 4.88 4.95
CA LEU A 35 -8.66 5.19 4.38
C LEU A 35 -7.66 5.54 5.49
N THR A 36 -6.80 4.58 5.82
CA THR A 36 -5.71 4.70 6.79
C THR A 36 -4.45 4.03 6.25
N PHE A 37 -3.27 4.49 6.67
CA PHE A 37 -1.99 3.85 6.32
C PHE A 37 -1.92 2.39 6.78
N ARG A 38 -2.58 2.04 7.89
CA ARG A 38 -2.69 0.65 8.36
C ARG A 38 -3.50 -0.20 7.37
N ALA A 39 -4.62 0.32 6.87
CA ALA A 39 -5.44 -0.38 5.88
C ALA A 39 -4.69 -0.54 4.55
N LEU A 40 -3.98 0.50 4.10
CA LEU A 40 -3.15 0.44 2.90
C LEU A 40 -2.00 -0.57 3.04
N ALA A 41 -1.28 -0.53 4.16
CA ALA A 41 -0.18 -1.46 4.45
C ALA A 41 -0.67 -2.92 4.45
N ALA A 42 -1.81 -3.17 5.10
CA ALA A 42 -2.44 -4.49 5.09
C ALA A 42 -2.84 -4.93 3.68
N ARG A 43 -3.46 -4.05 2.88
CA ARG A 43 -3.93 -4.38 1.53
C ARG A 43 -2.80 -4.62 0.54
N LEU A 44 -1.71 -3.86 0.67
CA LEU A 44 -0.52 -3.95 -0.19
C LEU A 44 0.50 -4.98 0.32
N ALA A 45 0.20 -5.69 1.41
CA ALA A 45 1.10 -6.63 2.07
C ALA A 45 2.51 -6.06 2.33
N THR A 46 2.57 -4.77 2.68
CA THR A 46 3.81 -4.01 2.89
C THR A 46 3.82 -3.33 4.26
N GLY A 47 4.95 -2.78 4.66
CA GLY A 47 5.05 -1.97 5.88
C GLY A 47 4.60 -0.53 5.64
N SER A 48 3.97 0.11 6.63
CA SER A 48 3.55 1.52 6.52
C SER A 48 4.71 2.45 6.17
N GLY A 49 5.92 2.18 6.69
CA GLY A 49 7.13 2.91 6.34
C GLY A 49 7.45 2.90 4.85
N ALA A 50 7.15 1.80 4.14
CA ALA A 50 7.33 1.72 2.69
C ALA A 50 6.39 2.69 1.96
N ILE A 51 5.17 2.87 2.45
CA ILE A 51 4.16 3.75 1.84
C ILE A 51 4.56 5.22 2.02
N TYR A 52 5.09 5.60 3.18
CA TYR A 52 5.57 6.96 3.44
C TYR A 52 6.67 7.43 2.49
N TRP A 53 7.41 6.52 1.83
CA TRP A 53 8.38 6.89 0.80
C TRP A 53 7.73 7.37 -0.49
N HIS A 54 6.48 6.98 -0.76
CA HIS A 54 5.77 7.30 -2.01
C HIS A 54 4.67 8.35 -1.83
N VAL A 55 4.19 8.53 -0.60
CA VAL A 55 3.09 9.44 -0.27
C VAL A 55 3.38 10.11 1.06
N LYS A 56 3.32 11.45 1.10
CA LYS A 56 3.68 12.21 2.29
C LYS A 56 2.61 12.12 3.39
N ASP A 57 1.35 12.12 3.00
CA ASP A 57 0.20 12.14 3.89
C ASP A 57 -1.05 11.55 3.20
N LYS A 58 -2.16 11.52 3.94
CA LYS A 58 -3.44 10.98 3.44
C LYS A 58 -4.09 11.92 2.42
N ASP A 59 -3.86 13.22 2.53
CA ASP A 59 -4.46 14.23 1.64
C ASP A 59 -3.95 14.08 0.20
N GLU A 60 -2.75 13.55 0.00
CA GLU A 60 -2.26 13.15 -1.33
C GLU A 60 -3.05 12.00 -2.01
N LEU A 61 -3.95 11.33 -1.28
CA LEU A 61 -4.79 10.22 -1.78
C LEU A 61 -6.27 10.60 -1.91
N LEU A 62 -6.64 11.84 -1.59
CA LEU A 62 -8.00 12.39 -1.66
C LEU A 62 -8.10 13.40 -2.83
#